data_AF-A0A380QAL0-F1
#
_entry.id   AF-A0A380QAL0-F1
#
_cell.length_a   1.000
_cell.length_b   1.000
_cell.length_c   1.000
_cell.angle_alpha   90.00
_cell.angle_beta   90.00
_cell.angle_gamma   90.00
#
_symmetry.space_group_name_H-M   'P 1'
#
loop_
_entity.id
_entity.type
_entity.pdbx_description
1 polymer ?
#
loop_
_entity_poly.entity_id
_entity_poly.type
_entity_poly.pdbx_seq_one_letter_code
_entity_poly.pdbx_strand_id
1 'polypeptide(L)'
;MPLVKHILYFNIYNSLCMTYANDVETFYNYYNKGPLTSGVNITPFLVNGKNSLSVEVAGLGALEGDETYPADAKCELTITAATSKGETEVAKIIATADEKDQPTGLTSPDYLGKKGGFR
;
A
#
# COMPACT_ATOMS: atom_id res chain seq x y z
N MET A 1 15.10 -25.36 2.88
CA MET A 1 14.16 -24.57 2.07
C MET A 1 14.89 -23.33 1.57
N PRO A 2 14.76 -22.93 0.29
CA PRO A 2 15.34 -21.68 -0.16
C PRO A 2 14.71 -20.50 0.61
N LEU A 3 15.53 -19.52 0.96
CA LEU A 3 15.05 -18.30 1.60
C LEU A 3 14.12 -17.57 0.62
N VAL A 4 12.86 -17.37 1.01
CA VAL A 4 11.89 -16.58 0.25
C VAL A 4 11.81 -15.21 0.92
N LYS A 5 12.11 -14.15 0.18
CA LYS A 5 11.92 -12.77 0.64
C LYS A 5 10.61 -12.25 0.09
N HIS A 6 9.77 -11.68 0.94
CA HIS A 6 8.57 -10.98 0.53
C HIS A 6 8.88 -9.48 0.44
N ILE A 7 8.82 -8.93 -0.76
CA ILE A 7 9.10 -7.52 -1.04
C ILE A 7 7.79 -6.82 -1.35
N LEU A 8 7.50 -5.75 -0.62
CA LEU A 8 6.41 -4.83 -0.92
C LEU A 8 6.96 -3.71 -1.79
N TYR A 9 6.57 -3.68 -3.05
CA TYR A 9 6.80 -2.56 -3.96
C TYR A 9 5.65 -1.58 -3.87
N PHE A 10 5.96 -0.30 -3.99
CA PHE A 10 4.97 0.75 -4.05
C PHE A 10 5.26 1.74 -5.17
N ASN A 11 4.19 2.20 -5.80
CA ASN A 11 4.18 3.25 -6.82
C ASN A 11 3.10 4.26 -6.44
N ILE A 12 3.53 5.46 -6.04
CA ILE A 12 2.70 6.47 -5.38
C ILE A 12 2.68 7.72 -6.24
N TYR A 13 1.50 8.31 -6.40
CA TYR A 13 1.31 9.56 -7.12
C TYR A 13 0.25 10.40 -6.42
N ASN A 14 0.54 11.68 -6.14
CA ASN A 14 -0.36 12.63 -5.48
C ASN A 14 -1.10 12.11 -4.22
N SER A 15 -0.51 11.15 -3.50
CA SER A 15 -1.11 10.48 -2.34
C SER A 15 -0.10 10.38 -1.20
N LEU A 16 -0.57 10.56 0.03
CA LEU A 16 0.03 9.94 1.20
C LEU A 16 -0.37 8.47 1.22
N CYS A 17 0.57 7.59 1.56
CA CYS A 17 0.37 6.17 1.64
C CYS A 17 1.15 5.61 2.82
N MET A 18 0.45 4.89 3.69
CA MET A 18 1.00 4.17 4.83
C MET A 18 0.62 2.70 4.70
N THR A 19 1.57 1.80 4.88
CA THR A 19 1.34 0.37 4.69
C THR A 19 1.69 -0.42 5.94
N TYR A 20 0.87 -1.42 6.25
CA TYR A 20 1.06 -2.27 7.42
C TYR A 20 1.00 -3.74 7.05
N ALA A 21 1.96 -4.52 7.55
CA ALA A 21 1.96 -5.97 7.44
C ALA A 21 1.77 -6.55 8.86
N ASN A 22 0.69 -7.31 9.08
CA ASN A 22 0.29 -7.78 10.40
C ASN A 22 0.29 -6.65 11.46
N ASP A 23 -0.33 -5.52 11.12
CA ASP A 23 -0.45 -4.32 11.95
C ASP A 23 0.88 -3.63 12.31
N VAL A 24 2.01 -4.05 11.72
CA VAL A 24 3.29 -3.37 11.84
C VAL A 24 3.48 -2.42 10.67
N GLU A 25 3.73 -1.14 10.95
CA GLU A 25 4.05 -0.14 9.93
C GLU A 25 5.31 -0.55 9.16
N THR A 26 5.20 -0.56 7.83
CA THR A 26 6.26 -1.03 6.92
C THR A 26 6.83 0.09 6.06
N PHE A 27 5.99 1.07 5.71
CA PHE A 27 6.37 2.20 4.88
C PHE A 27 5.37 3.36 5.05
N TYR A 28 5.87 4.59 4.98
CA TYR A 28 5.09 5.82 4.85
C TYR A 28 5.86 6.87 4.04
N ASN A 29 5.16 7.80 3.36
CA ASN A 29 5.77 8.85 2.54
C ASN A 29 5.52 10.30 3.01
N TYR A 30 5.20 10.55 4.29
CA TYR A 30 4.91 11.89 4.82
C TYR A 30 5.91 13.00 4.39
N TYR A 31 7.19 12.67 4.28
CA TYR A 31 8.26 13.62 3.92
C TYR A 31 8.62 13.62 2.43
N ASN A 32 7.97 12.78 1.62
CA ASN A 32 8.26 12.58 0.20
C ASN A 32 6.98 12.80 -0.62
N LYS A 33 6.72 14.08 -0.99
CA LYS A 33 5.52 14.54 -1.71
C LYS A 33 5.53 14.23 -3.23
N GLY A 34 6.64 13.78 -3.79
CA GLY A 34 6.75 13.50 -5.23
C GLY A 34 6.15 12.15 -5.63
N PRO A 35 6.00 11.87 -6.93
CA PRO A 35 5.83 10.51 -7.40
C PRO A 35 6.94 9.64 -6.82
N LEU A 36 6.58 8.54 -6.18
CA LEU A 36 7.52 7.71 -5.44
C LEU A 36 7.37 6.26 -5.83
N THR A 37 8.44 5.69 -6.35
CA THR A 37 8.55 4.26 -6.64
C THR A 37 9.70 3.68 -5.85
N SER A 38 9.42 2.71 -4.97
CA SER A 38 10.45 2.02 -4.19
C SER A 38 9.90 0.68 -3.67
N GLY A 39 10.62 0.03 -2.77
CA GLY A 39 10.19 -1.21 -2.12
C GLY A 39 10.86 -1.48 -0.78
N VAL A 40 10.19 -2.28 0.04
CA VAL A 40 10.63 -2.66 1.39
C VAL A 40 10.51 -4.17 1.59
N ASN A 41 11.50 -4.76 2.27
CA ASN A 41 11.44 -6.17 2.66
C ASN A 41 10.51 -6.35 3.86
N ILE A 42 9.33 -6.95 3.63
CA ILE A 42 8.33 -7.19 4.68
C ILE A 42 8.43 -8.58 5.31
N THR A 43 9.33 -9.45 4.83
CA THR A 43 9.52 -10.82 5.36
C THR A 43 9.58 -10.90 6.88
N PRO A 44 10.30 -10.00 7.59
CA PRO A 44 10.38 -10.06 9.05
C PRO A 44 9.05 -9.87 9.80
N PHE A 45 8.04 -9.30 9.14
CA PHE A 45 6.73 -9.02 9.73
C PHE A 45 5.69 -10.12 9.44
N LEU A 46 6.05 -11.11 8.62
CA LEU A 46 5.16 -12.19 8.23
C LEU A 46 5.27 -13.39 9.17
N VAL A 47 4.13 -14.04 9.39
CA VAL A 47 4.00 -15.28 10.17
C VAL A 47 3.60 -16.45 9.28
N ASN A 48 3.81 -17.67 9.77
CA ASN A 48 3.30 -18.86 9.09
C ASN A 48 1.76 -18.83 9.04
N GLY A 49 1.19 -19.06 7.86
CA GLY A 49 -0.26 -19.09 7.67
C GLY A 49 -0.81 -17.75 7.18
N LYS A 50 -1.94 -17.31 7.76
CA LYS A 50 -2.66 -16.11 7.32
C LYS A 50 -1.96 -14.85 7.82
N ASN A 51 -1.74 -13.92 6.89
CA ASN A 51 -1.18 -12.60 7.15
C ASN A 51 -2.18 -11.52 6.70
N SER A 52 -2.09 -10.33 7.27
CA SER A 52 -2.82 -9.14 6.82
C SER A 52 -1.88 -8.15 6.15
N LEU A 53 -2.36 -7.52 5.08
CA LEU A 53 -1.79 -6.31 4.52
C LEU A 53 -2.89 -5.24 4.54
N SER A 54 -2.59 -4.08 5.08
CA SER A 54 -3.47 -2.91 5.02
C SER A 54 -2.72 -1.70 4.48
N VAL A 55 -3.50 -0.80 3.89
CA VAL A 55 -3.02 0.47 3.36
C VAL A 55 -3.97 1.57 3.83
N GLU A 56 -3.38 2.66 4.28
CA GLU A 56 -4.09 3.89 4.61
C GLU A 56 -3.60 4.98 3.66
N VAL A 57 -4.54 5.73 3.08
CA VAL A 57 -4.24 6.77 2.09
C VAL A 57 -4.96 8.07 2.43
N ALA A 58 -4.35 9.17 2.00
CA ALA A 58 -4.93 10.51 2.02
C ALA A 58 -4.35 11.33 0.88
N GLY A 59 -5.00 12.42 0.48
CA GLY A 59 -4.42 13.36 -0.48
C GLY A 59 -3.17 14.03 0.10
N LEU A 60 -2.23 14.47 -0.75
CA LEU A 60 -1.05 15.20 -0.26
C LEU A 60 -1.41 16.50 0.48
N GLY A 61 -2.53 17.12 0.10
CA GLY A 61 -3.09 18.30 0.74
C GLY A 61 -3.54 18.06 2.19
N ALA A 62 -3.72 16.81 2.63
CA ALA A 62 -4.14 16.51 4.00
C ALA A 62 -3.16 17.01 5.06
N LEU A 63 -1.87 17.11 4.73
CA LEU A 63 -0.85 17.73 5.62
C LEU A 63 -1.06 19.23 5.81
N GLU A 64 -1.84 19.85 4.94
CA GLU A 64 -2.15 21.28 4.89
C GLU A 64 -3.62 21.55 5.26
N GLY A 65 -4.36 20.51 5.67
CA GLY A 65 -5.77 20.58 6.08
C GLY A 65 -6.80 20.35 4.98
N ASP A 66 -6.38 19.93 3.78
CA ASP A 66 -7.29 19.55 2.69
C ASP A 66 -7.68 18.07 2.80
N GLU A 67 -8.95 17.81 3.08
CA GLU A 67 -9.50 16.46 3.26
C GLU A 67 -9.88 15.77 1.94
N THR A 68 -9.65 16.42 0.80
CA THR A 68 -9.94 15.81 -0.50
C THR A 68 -8.92 14.73 -0.88
N TYR A 69 -9.37 13.70 -1.61
CA TYR A 69 -8.49 12.73 -2.24
C TYR A 69 -8.51 12.96 -3.75
N PRO A 70 -7.50 13.63 -4.33
CA PRO A 70 -7.52 14.06 -5.73
C PRO A 70 -7.79 12.92 -6.72
N ALA A 71 -8.49 13.22 -7.82
CA ALA A 71 -8.85 12.22 -8.84
C ALA A 71 -7.64 11.47 -9.44
N ASP A 72 -6.47 12.09 -9.46
CA ASP A 72 -5.21 11.48 -9.91
C ASP A 72 -4.41 10.82 -8.78
N ALA A 73 -4.84 10.92 -7.52
CA ALA A 73 -4.16 10.34 -6.37
C ALA A 73 -4.22 8.81 -6.39
N LYS A 74 -3.06 8.21 -6.17
CA LYS A 74 -2.85 6.77 -6.32
C LYS A 74 -1.80 6.25 -5.34
N CYS A 75 -2.11 5.13 -4.69
CA CYS A 75 -1.11 4.27 -4.06
C CYS A 75 -1.26 2.84 -4.57
N GLU A 76 -0.31 2.38 -5.39
CA GLU A 76 -0.24 0.99 -5.83
C GLU A 76 0.78 0.23 -4.99
N LEU A 77 0.39 -0.94 -4.54
CA LEU A 77 1.19 -1.86 -3.78
C LEU A 77 1.23 -3.21 -4.48
N THR A 78 2.42 -3.77 -4.66
CA THR A 78 2.62 -5.12 -5.18
C THR A 78 3.51 -5.89 -4.22
N ILE A 79 3.05 -7.03 -3.70
CA ILE A 79 3.90 -7.96 -2.95
C ILE A 79 4.45 -9.00 -3.91
N THR A 80 5.76 -9.21 -3.92
CA THR A 80 6.40 -10.33 -4.60
C THR A 80 7.03 -11.30 -3.61
N ALA A 81 7.03 -12.59 -3.96
CA ALA A 81 7.86 -13.60 -3.36
C ALA A 81 9.13 -13.76 -4.21
N ALA A 82 10.25 -13.27 -3.69
CA ALA A 82 11.56 -13.33 -4.33
C ALA A 82 12.34 -14.57 -3.88
N THR A 83 12.79 -15.34 -4.87
CA THR A 83 13.64 -16.52 -4.72
C THR A 83 14.88 -16.40 -5.59
N SER A 84 15.82 -17.34 -5.49
CA SER A 84 16.97 -17.37 -6.41
C SER A 84 16.59 -17.58 -7.88
N LYS A 85 15.36 -18.00 -8.17
CA LYS A 85 14.85 -18.20 -9.54
C LYS A 85 14.15 -16.96 -10.11
N GLY A 86 13.96 -15.92 -9.30
CA GLY A 86 13.22 -14.72 -9.66
C GLY A 86 12.09 -14.42 -8.68
N GLU A 87 11.24 -13.48 -9.08
CA GLU A 87 10.15 -12.95 -8.27
C GLU A 87 8.79 -13.36 -8.84
N THR A 88 7.82 -13.60 -7.97
CA THR A 88 6.44 -13.90 -8.36
C THR A 88 5.49 -13.01 -7.58
N GLU A 89 4.56 -12.35 -8.26
CA GLU A 89 3.52 -11.54 -7.62
C GLU A 89 2.63 -12.44 -6.75
N VAL A 90 2.45 -12.05 -5.49
CA VAL A 90 1.62 -12.74 -4.50
C VAL A 90 0.32 -11.97 -4.29
N ALA A 91 0.39 -10.64 -4.27
CA ALA A 91 -0.76 -9.79 -4.05
C ALA A 91 -0.54 -8.41 -4.67
N LYS A 92 -1.64 -7.75 -5.03
CA LYS A 92 -1.66 -6.37 -5.50
C LYS A 92 -2.83 -5.62 -4.86
N ILE A 93 -2.57 -4.40 -4.38
CA ILE A 93 -3.58 -3.47 -3.86
C ILE A 93 -3.40 -2.15 -4.60
N ILE A 94 -4.48 -1.57 -5.09
CA ILE A 94 -4.46 -0.26 -5.75
C ILE A 94 -5.50 0.62 -5.05
N ALA A 95 -5.04 1.66 -4.36
CA ALA A 95 -5.89 2.70 -3.82
C ALA A 95 -5.96 3.88 -4.81
N THR A 96 -7.17 4.30 -5.16
CA THR A 96 -7.47 5.41 -6.10
C THR A 96 -8.64 6.24 -5.58
N ALA A 97 -8.97 7.35 -6.25
CA ALA A 97 -10.20 8.08 -5.97
C ALA A 97 -11.42 7.34 -6.54
N ASP A 98 -12.56 7.46 -5.88
CA ASP A 98 -13.87 7.14 -6.44
C ASP A 98 -14.50 8.37 -7.13
N GLU A 99 -15.73 8.24 -7.64
CA GLU A 99 -16.46 9.32 -8.32
C GLU A 99 -16.80 10.51 -7.40
N LYS A 100 -16.55 10.42 -6.09
CA LYS A 100 -16.81 11.45 -5.08
C LYS A 100 -15.52 12.01 -4.47
N ASP A 101 -14.38 11.80 -5.12
CA ASP A 101 -13.06 12.20 -4.62
C ASP A 101 -12.77 11.63 -3.22
N GLN A 102 -13.25 10.40 -2.96
CA GLN A 102 -12.94 9.64 -1.75
C GLN A 102 -12.00 8.48 -2.08
N PRO A 103 -11.10 8.08 -1.16
CA PRO A 103 -10.24 6.95 -1.39
C PRO A 103 -11.03 5.63 -1.46
N THR A 104 -10.78 4.84 -2.50
CA THR A 104 -11.31 3.50 -2.74
C THR A 104 -10.21 2.53 -3.12
N GLY A 105 -10.44 1.23 -2.94
CA GLY A 105 -9.50 0.17 -3.33
C GLY A 105 -10.03 -0.69 -4.48
N LEU A 106 -9.21 -0.92 -5.51
CA LEU A 106 -9.40 -2.00 -6.50
C LEU A 106 -8.50 -3.18 -6.11
N THR A 107 -9.07 -4.39 -6.03
CA THR A 107 -8.54 -5.41 -5.10
C THR A 107 -8.34 -6.81 -5.69
N SER A 108 -7.38 -7.54 -5.11
CA SER A 108 -7.15 -8.98 -5.30
C SER A 108 -8.31 -9.85 -4.76
N PRO A 109 -8.33 -11.17 -5.03
CA PRO A 109 -9.45 -12.05 -4.68
C PRO A 109 -9.85 -12.11 -3.19
N ASP A 110 -8.95 -11.75 -2.27
CA ASP A 110 -9.11 -11.96 -0.81
C ASP A 110 -9.37 -10.67 0.01
N TYR A 111 -9.85 -9.61 -0.62
CA TYR A 111 -10.00 -8.30 0.03
C TYR A 111 -11.20 -8.19 0.99
N LEU A 112 -10.92 -7.64 2.19
CA LEU A 112 -11.90 -7.29 3.22
C LEU A 112 -11.74 -5.81 3.63
N GLY A 113 -11.89 -4.89 2.68
CA GLY A 113 -11.77 -3.46 2.94
C GLY A 113 -12.75 -2.89 3.95
N LYS A 114 -12.33 -1.82 4.63
CA LYS A 114 -13.21 -0.91 5.36
C LYS A 114 -13.05 0.49 4.78
N LYS A 115 -14.15 1.24 4.66
CA LYS A 115 -14.10 2.68 4.33
C LYS A 115 -13.39 3.41 5.47
N GLY A 116 -12.24 4.00 5.19
CA GLY A 116 -11.56 4.91 6.10
C GLY A 116 -12.33 6.22 6.16
N GLY A 117 -12.60 6.72 7.37
CA GLY A 117 -13.10 8.06 7.61
C GLY A 117 -12.33 8.61 8.80
N PHE A 118 -11.64 9.73 8.63
CA PHE A 118 -11.11 10.49 9.74
C PHE A 118 -12.32 11.05 10.52
N ARG A 119 -12.36 10.82 11.83
CA ARG A 119 -13.32 11.44 12.75
C ARG A 119 -12.60 12.44 13.62
#